data_AF-A0A7J8QDC4-F1
#
_entry.id   AF-A0A7J8QDC4-F1
#
_cell.length_a   1.000
_cell.length_b   1.000
_cell.length_c   1.000
_cell.angle_alpha   90.00
_cell.angle_beta   90.00
_cell.angle_gamma   90.00
#
_symmetry.space_group_name_H-M   'P 1'
#
loop_
_entity.id
_entity.type
_entity.pdbx_description
1 polymer ?
#
loop_
_entity_poly.entity_id
_entity_poly.type
_entity_poly.pdbx_seq_one_letter_code
_entity_poly.pdbx_strand_id
1 'polypeptide(L)'
;MELVISKWVFAFSLFSWLIFSVAYSVEGLDEDSKVRGVNLGGWLVLEGWIKPSLFEGIPNPDMLDGTQVTFKSVKLQKYVCAENGGGSDISVNRDAASSWETFTLWRVSESEFQFRTVQGQFLSCYGNGCVVSATAKSASSTETFQIERNNDDRVHIKTKSGAYLQATIDNQLVADYPGNPGWDDNASTFDMSIVANNLHGDYQLGNGYGHNKAKEVLERHRSTFIDAGDFEFLHRNGINTVRIPVGWWIAYDPNPPAPFIGGTLKALDNAFSWAHAYKIKCIIDLHAAPGSQNGMEHSASRDGTVGWTTSESVSQSLHVIDFLASRYANHPALLGIELLNEPSAASVPLDVLVPYYKHGYEIVRKHSPSAYVIVCQRIGNANPIELYQADIGSHNLVVDLHYYNLFDPFFVNLSPIENIRFIYESRESQIHALNDAKGPLVFIGEWVNEWNVTNGTQAEYQDFGRTQLEVYDAASFGWSYWTLKNDREHWDFEWNIKNNYLQLSKHSEPIFN
;
A
#
# COMPACT_ATOMS: atom_id res chain seq x y z
N MET A 1 43.04 -46.28 53.81
CA MET A 1 42.07 -45.64 54.71
C MET A 1 42.60 -44.25 55.00
N GLU A 2 41.93 -43.27 54.39
CA GLU A 2 42.00 -41.81 54.57
C GLU A 2 43.33 -41.05 54.39
N LEU A 3 43.43 -40.38 53.23
CA LEU A 3 44.27 -39.23 52.96
C LEU A 3 43.54 -37.94 53.38
N VAL A 4 44.20 -37.17 54.23
CA VAL A 4 44.03 -35.71 54.32
C VAL A 4 45.14 -35.10 53.45
N ILE A 5 44.82 -34.12 52.59
CA ILE A 5 45.66 -32.94 52.26
C ILE A 5 45.00 -32.09 51.17
N SER A 6 44.86 -30.80 51.52
CA SER A 6 44.86 -29.57 50.71
C SER A 6 43.73 -29.27 49.70
N LYS A 7 42.93 -28.25 50.08
CA LYS A 7 42.06 -27.46 49.23
C LYS A 7 42.90 -26.55 48.32
N TRP A 8 42.80 -26.74 47.00
CA TRP A 8 43.12 -25.71 46.03
C TRP A 8 41.84 -24.91 45.74
N VAL A 9 41.86 -23.61 46.06
CA VAL A 9 40.83 -22.64 45.67
C VAL A 9 41.18 -22.17 44.27
N PHE A 10 40.41 -22.60 43.26
CA PHE A 10 40.40 -21.94 41.96
C PHE A 10 39.45 -20.74 42.04
N ALA A 11 40.01 -19.53 42.00
CA ALA A 11 39.26 -18.32 41.73
C ALA A 11 38.90 -18.30 40.24
N PHE A 12 37.63 -18.54 39.92
CA PHE A 12 37.09 -18.27 38.59
C PHE A 12 36.64 -16.81 38.57
N SER A 13 37.38 -15.99 37.83
CA SER A 13 37.03 -14.61 37.54
C SER A 13 35.80 -14.58 36.61
N LEU A 14 34.64 -14.17 37.12
CA LEU A 14 33.51 -13.77 36.31
C LEU A 14 33.87 -12.48 35.56
N PHE A 15 34.25 -12.60 34.29
CA PHE A 15 34.17 -11.47 33.36
C PHE A 15 32.69 -11.22 33.07
N SER A 16 32.07 -10.29 33.80
CA SER A 16 30.81 -9.69 33.37
C SER A 16 31.07 -8.91 32.09
N TRP A 17 30.63 -9.44 30.95
CA TRP A 17 30.42 -8.63 29.76
C TRP A 17 29.30 -7.62 30.09
N LEU A 18 29.69 -6.42 30.53
CA LEU A 18 28.83 -5.26 30.47
C LEU A 18 28.61 -4.95 28.99
N ILE A 19 27.54 -5.51 28.41
CA ILE A 19 26.99 -5.01 27.16
C ILE A 19 26.43 -3.63 27.53
N PHE A 20 27.17 -2.57 27.22
CA PHE A 20 26.60 -1.24 27.18
C PHE A 20 25.57 -1.24 26.05
N SER A 21 24.30 -1.48 26.37
CA SER A 21 23.23 -1.13 25.44
C SER A 21 23.29 0.40 25.28
N VAL A 22 23.60 0.85 24.08
CA VAL A 22 23.44 2.27 23.75
C VAL A 22 21.94 2.53 23.84
N ALA A 23 21.52 3.31 24.83
CA ALA A 23 20.14 3.76 24.93
C ALA A 23 19.90 4.75 23.78
N TYR A 24 19.10 4.34 22.79
CA TYR A 24 18.64 5.23 21.74
C TYR A 24 17.44 6.02 22.23
N SER A 25 17.47 7.34 22.06
CA SER A 25 16.35 8.23 22.28
C SER A 25 16.07 9.04 21.01
N VAL A 26 14.80 9.33 20.76
CA VAL A 26 14.36 10.13 19.61
C VAL A 26 14.14 11.56 20.08
N GLU A 27 14.91 12.49 19.52
CA GLU A 27 14.80 13.90 19.85
C GLU A 27 13.41 14.43 19.46
N GLY A 28 12.77 15.13 20.38
CA GLY A 28 11.41 15.65 20.20
C GLY A 28 10.32 14.77 20.83
N LEU A 29 10.62 13.57 21.32
CA LEU A 29 9.79 12.81 22.26
C LEU A 29 10.23 13.10 23.71
N ASP A 30 9.47 12.62 24.70
CA ASP A 30 9.86 12.70 26.12
C ASP A 30 11.21 12.00 26.35
N GLU A 31 12.01 12.50 27.31
CA GLU A 31 13.39 12.04 27.54
C GLU A 31 13.50 10.50 27.60
N ASP A 32 14.50 9.95 26.91
CA ASP A 32 14.76 8.51 26.73
C ASP A 32 13.69 7.69 25.98
N SER A 33 12.74 8.35 25.29
CA SER A 33 11.69 7.64 24.54
C SER A 33 12.03 7.40 23.07
N LYS A 34 11.56 6.25 22.55
CA LYS A 34 11.51 5.90 21.12
C LYS A 34 10.09 6.06 20.57
N VAL A 35 9.94 5.98 19.25
CA VAL A 35 8.63 5.94 18.60
C VAL A 35 7.88 4.68 19.02
N ARG A 36 6.72 4.89 19.64
CA ARG A 36 5.66 3.89 19.83
C ARG A 36 4.46 4.40 19.05
N GLY A 37 4.37 3.93 17.81
CA GLY A 37 3.54 4.50 16.78
C GLY A 37 2.31 3.65 16.45
N VAL A 38 1.30 4.31 15.88
CA VAL A 38 0.20 3.65 15.16
C VAL A 38 -0.03 4.38 13.84
N ASN A 39 -0.20 3.62 12.77
CA ASN A 39 -0.53 4.15 11.45
C ASN A 39 -2.02 4.51 11.37
N LEU A 40 -2.34 5.57 10.63
CA LEU A 40 -3.71 5.98 10.30
C LEU A 40 -4.07 5.56 8.86
N GLY A 41 -3.80 4.30 8.53
CA GLY A 41 -4.10 3.69 7.22
C GLY A 41 -5.59 3.61 6.93
N GLY A 42 -5.95 3.63 5.65
CA GLY A 42 -7.34 3.66 5.19
C GLY A 42 -8.09 4.98 5.44
N TRP A 43 -7.43 6.04 5.96
CA TRP A 43 -8.08 7.33 6.25
C TRP A 43 -7.89 8.38 5.14
N LEU A 44 -6.65 8.89 4.98
CA LEU A 44 -6.31 9.94 4.01
C LEU A 44 -5.83 9.37 2.67
N VAL A 45 -5.37 8.12 2.70
CA VAL A 45 -5.17 7.24 1.55
C VAL A 45 -5.97 5.98 1.83
N LEU A 46 -6.74 5.53 0.84
CA LEU A 46 -7.68 4.42 0.97
C LEU A 46 -7.06 3.09 0.59
N GLU A 47 -7.47 2.08 1.35
CA GLU A 47 -7.33 0.67 1.02
C GLU A 47 -8.67 -0.01 1.24
N GLY A 48 -9.23 -0.55 0.17
CA GLY A 48 -10.58 -1.09 0.19
C GLY A 48 -10.72 -2.30 1.10
N TRP A 49 -9.64 -3.03 1.38
CA TRP A 49 -9.69 -4.14 2.34
C TRP A 49 -9.79 -3.67 3.81
N ILE A 50 -9.34 -2.44 4.13
CA ILE A 50 -9.47 -1.83 5.46
C ILE A 50 -10.91 -1.40 5.71
N LYS A 51 -11.54 -0.78 4.71
CA LYS A 51 -12.94 -0.33 4.76
C LYS A 51 -13.72 -0.66 3.48
N PRO A 52 -14.12 -1.93 3.26
CA PRO A 52 -14.80 -2.37 2.02
C PRO A 52 -16.09 -1.62 1.71
N SER A 53 -16.86 -1.28 2.75
CA SER A 53 -18.13 -0.55 2.65
C SER A 53 -18.06 0.78 1.89
N LEU A 54 -16.87 1.38 1.73
CA LEU A 54 -16.71 2.58 0.90
C LEU A 54 -17.00 2.32 -0.59
N PHE A 55 -16.83 1.09 -1.06
CA PHE A 55 -16.89 0.73 -2.48
C PHE A 55 -18.23 0.08 -2.89
N GLU A 56 -19.08 -0.31 -1.93
CA GLU A 56 -20.33 -1.05 -2.18
C GLU A 56 -21.36 -0.30 -3.02
N GLY A 57 -21.34 1.03 -3.01
CA GLY A 57 -22.30 1.86 -3.76
C GLY A 57 -21.89 2.16 -5.21
N ILE A 58 -20.72 1.68 -5.66
CA ILE A 58 -20.22 1.97 -7.00
C ILE A 58 -21.00 1.14 -8.03
N PRO A 59 -21.56 1.74 -9.10
CA PRO A 59 -22.17 0.98 -10.18
C PRO A 59 -21.16 0.04 -10.83
N ASN A 60 -21.53 -1.21 -11.11
CA ASN A 60 -20.61 -2.22 -11.67
C ASN A 60 -19.27 -2.29 -10.89
N PRO A 61 -19.31 -2.62 -9.58
CA PRO A 61 -18.14 -2.54 -8.69
C PRO A 61 -17.10 -3.63 -8.99
N ASP A 62 -17.43 -4.62 -9.81
CA ASP A 62 -16.54 -5.65 -10.31
C ASP A 62 -15.89 -5.28 -11.66
N MET A 63 -16.13 -4.07 -12.17
CA MET A 63 -15.54 -3.52 -13.39
C MET A 63 -14.94 -2.12 -13.13
N LEU A 64 -14.03 -2.03 -12.16
CA LEU A 64 -13.29 -0.80 -11.84
C LEU A 64 -12.00 -0.71 -12.67
N ASP A 65 -11.31 0.43 -12.62
CA ASP A 65 -9.98 0.50 -13.25
C ASP A 65 -9.05 -0.54 -12.63
N GLY A 66 -8.37 -1.30 -13.50
CA GLY A 66 -7.47 -2.37 -13.09
C GLY A 66 -8.12 -3.74 -12.95
N THR A 67 -9.44 -3.85 -13.02
CA THR A 67 -10.11 -5.15 -13.12
C THR A 67 -9.58 -5.89 -14.35
N GLN A 68 -9.17 -7.13 -14.17
CA GLN A 68 -8.72 -8.02 -15.25
C GLN A 68 -9.86 -8.94 -15.65
N VAL A 69 -10.13 -9.04 -16.96
CA VAL A 69 -11.23 -9.82 -17.53
C VAL A 69 -10.78 -10.69 -18.69
N THR A 70 -11.53 -11.76 -18.94
CA THR A 70 -11.43 -12.58 -20.16
C THR A 70 -12.78 -12.63 -20.85
N PHE A 71 -12.77 -12.85 -22.17
CA PHE A 71 -13.99 -12.98 -22.98
C PHE A 71 -13.95 -14.29 -23.76
N LYS A 72 -14.99 -15.11 -23.62
CA LYS A 72 -15.16 -16.35 -24.40
C LYS A 72 -16.35 -16.23 -25.34
N SER A 73 -16.13 -16.42 -26.63
CA SER A 73 -17.24 -16.48 -27.59
C SER A 73 -18.12 -17.69 -27.29
N VAL A 74 -19.42 -17.47 -27.09
CA VAL A 74 -20.36 -18.57 -26.86
C VAL A 74 -20.57 -19.40 -28.12
N LYS A 75 -20.48 -18.77 -29.30
CA LYS A 75 -20.67 -19.44 -30.59
C LYS A 75 -19.47 -20.31 -30.99
N LEU A 76 -18.25 -19.79 -30.84
CA LEU A 76 -17.05 -20.53 -31.21
C LEU A 76 -16.50 -21.40 -30.07
N GLN A 77 -16.91 -21.12 -28.83
CA GLN A 77 -16.32 -21.70 -27.62
C GLN A 77 -14.82 -21.43 -27.50
N LYS A 78 -14.37 -20.27 -28.01
CA LYS A 78 -12.97 -19.82 -28.00
C LYS A 78 -12.81 -18.48 -27.28
N TYR A 79 -11.68 -18.27 -26.63
CA TYR A 79 -11.32 -17.01 -25.98
C TYR A 79 -10.79 -15.98 -26.97
N VAL A 80 -11.12 -14.72 -26.68
CA VAL A 80 -10.54 -13.53 -27.31
C VAL A 80 -9.08 -13.40 -26.84
N CYS A 81 -8.16 -13.18 -27.77
CA CYS A 81 -6.73 -13.23 -27.54
C CYS A 81 -6.04 -12.03 -28.21
N ALA A 82 -5.27 -11.28 -27.42
CA ALA A 82 -4.26 -10.38 -27.95
C ALA A 82 -3.02 -11.19 -28.28
N GLU A 83 -2.84 -11.55 -29.55
CA GLU A 83 -1.69 -12.34 -30.00
C GLU A 83 -0.38 -11.68 -29.55
N ASN A 84 0.56 -12.50 -29.05
CA ASN A 84 1.81 -12.06 -28.41
C ASN A 84 1.61 -11.14 -27.18
N GLY A 85 0.41 -11.05 -26.61
CA GLY A 85 0.08 -10.14 -25.52
C GLY A 85 -0.19 -8.70 -25.95
N GLY A 86 -0.22 -8.41 -27.25
CA GLY A 86 -0.44 -7.08 -27.83
C GLY A 86 0.48 -6.77 -29.02
N GLY A 87 0.14 -5.70 -29.75
CA GLY A 87 0.90 -5.25 -30.92
C GLY A 87 0.42 -5.78 -32.28
N SER A 88 -0.69 -6.51 -32.31
CA SER A 88 -1.30 -7.06 -33.54
C SER A 88 -2.82 -7.11 -33.45
N ASP A 89 -3.47 -7.68 -34.46
CA ASP A 89 -4.91 -7.92 -34.48
C ASP A 89 -5.35 -8.90 -33.38
N ILE A 90 -6.61 -8.78 -32.97
CA ILE A 90 -7.25 -9.67 -32.00
C ILE A 90 -7.77 -10.92 -32.69
N SER A 91 -7.49 -12.08 -32.11
CA SER A 91 -8.01 -13.37 -32.55
C SER A 91 -9.04 -13.93 -31.56
N VAL A 92 -9.88 -14.85 -32.02
CA VAL A 92 -10.85 -15.59 -31.18
C VAL A 92 -10.64 -17.09 -31.40
N ASN A 93 -9.50 -17.62 -30.95
CA ASN A 93 -9.04 -18.96 -31.35
C ASN A 93 -8.57 -19.86 -30.19
N ARG A 94 -8.56 -19.36 -28.95
CA ARG A 94 -7.94 -20.05 -27.80
C ARG A 94 -8.92 -20.93 -27.05
N ASP A 95 -8.47 -22.14 -26.66
CA ASP A 95 -9.28 -23.08 -25.87
C ASP A 95 -9.27 -22.80 -24.37
N ALA A 96 -8.23 -22.12 -23.88
CA ALA A 96 -8.05 -21.76 -22.49
C ALA A 96 -7.52 -20.34 -22.39
N ALA A 97 -7.87 -19.64 -21.30
CA ALA A 97 -7.38 -18.31 -21.01
C ALA A 97 -6.10 -18.34 -20.16
N SER A 98 -5.20 -17.42 -20.46
CA SER A 98 -3.97 -17.11 -19.73
C SER A 98 -3.68 -15.61 -19.92
N SER A 99 -2.40 -15.23 -19.93
CA SER A 99 -1.97 -13.82 -19.98
C SER A 99 -2.35 -13.08 -21.27
N TRP A 100 -2.48 -13.76 -22.41
CA TRP A 100 -2.79 -13.12 -23.69
C TRP A 100 -4.29 -12.92 -23.92
N GLU A 101 -5.11 -13.71 -23.23
CA GLU A 101 -6.57 -13.64 -23.26
C GLU A 101 -7.14 -12.73 -22.15
N THR A 102 -6.27 -12.22 -21.28
CA THR A 102 -6.62 -11.35 -20.16
C THR A 102 -6.43 -9.88 -20.54
N PHE A 103 -7.46 -9.07 -20.31
CA PHE A 103 -7.47 -7.64 -20.58
C PHE A 103 -7.71 -6.88 -19.28
N THR A 104 -6.97 -5.80 -19.08
CA THR A 104 -7.16 -4.89 -17.94
C THR A 104 -8.11 -3.77 -18.35
N LEU A 105 -9.17 -3.56 -17.56
CA LEU A 105 -10.16 -2.53 -17.80
C LEU A 105 -9.64 -1.16 -17.38
N TRP A 106 -9.77 -0.20 -18.28
CA TRP A 106 -9.70 1.22 -17.99
C TRP A 106 -11.10 1.79 -18.10
N ARG A 107 -11.68 2.20 -16.97
CA ARG A 107 -13.07 2.63 -16.91
C ARG A 107 -13.20 4.09 -17.34
N VAL A 108 -14.03 4.34 -18.34
CA VAL A 108 -14.31 5.69 -18.86
C VAL A 108 -15.62 6.23 -18.28
N SER A 109 -16.63 5.37 -18.18
CA SER A 109 -17.92 5.66 -17.54
C SER A 109 -18.52 4.37 -16.97
N GLU A 110 -19.78 4.40 -16.52
CA GLU A 110 -20.46 3.20 -16.00
C GLU A 110 -20.56 2.06 -17.00
N SER A 111 -20.67 2.38 -18.30
CA SER A 111 -20.81 1.40 -19.37
C SER A 111 -19.68 1.42 -20.40
N GLU A 112 -18.79 2.41 -20.35
CA GLU A 112 -17.71 2.56 -21.34
C GLU A 112 -16.35 2.21 -20.74
N PHE A 113 -15.58 1.41 -21.48
CA PHE A 113 -14.31 0.84 -21.05
C PHE A 113 -13.31 0.86 -22.19
N GLN A 114 -12.03 0.89 -21.84
CA GLN A 114 -10.92 0.65 -22.73
C GLN A 114 -10.23 -0.63 -22.27
N PHE A 115 -9.86 -1.51 -23.20
CA PHE A 115 -9.24 -2.79 -22.89
C PHE A 115 -7.74 -2.69 -23.12
N ARG A 116 -6.97 -2.76 -22.03
CA ARG A 116 -5.50 -2.73 -22.06
C ARG A 116 -4.94 -4.15 -22.03
N THR A 117 -4.03 -4.46 -22.92
CA THR A 117 -3.37 -5.76 -22.99
C THR A 117 -2.22 -5.85 -22.00
N VAL A 118 -1.67 -7.06 -21.80
CA VAL A 118 -0.52 -7.30 -20.92
C VAL A 118 0.75 -6.54 -21.34
N GLN A 119 0.94 -6.30 -22.65
CA GLN A 119 2.03 -5.45 -23.16
C GLN A 119 1.70 -3.94 -23.12
N GLY A 120 0.51 -3.58 -22.65
CA GLY A 120 0.12 -2.20 -22.39
C GLY A 120 -0.49 -1.45 -23.57
N GLN A 121 -0.71 -2.11 -24.71
CA GLN A 121 -1.48 -1.54 -25.81
C GLN A 121 -2.99 -1.62 -25.54
N PHE A 122 -3.77 -0.85 -26.28
CA PHE A 122 -5.21 -0.82 -26.18
C PHE A 122 -5.87 -1.44 -27.41
N LEU A 123 -7.00 -2.10 -27.18
CA LEU A 123 -7.90 -2.49 -28.26
C LEU A 123 -8.42 -1.24 -28.95
N SER A 124 -8.48 -1.28 -30.27
CA SER A 124 -8.93 -0.18 -31.11
C SER A 124 -9.80 -0.73 -32.24
N CYS A 125 -10.79 0.08 -32.64
CA CYS A 125 -11.63 -0.22 -33.79
C CYS A 125 -11.93 1.05 -34.60
N TYR A 126 -11.45 1.09 -35.84
CA TYR A 126 -11.59 2.24 -36.72
C TYR A 126 -12.79 2.07 -37.66
N GLY A 127 -13.96 2.50 -37.20
CA GLY A 127 -15.20 2.54 -38.00
C GLY A 127 -15.96 1.20 -38.06
N ASN A 128 -17.08 1.20 -38.78
CA ASN A 128 -17.93 0.01 -38.91
C ASN A 128 -17.25 -1.04 -39.79
N GLY A 129 -17.28 -2.31 -39.36
CA GLY A 129 -16.61 -3.42 -40.04
C GLY A 129 -15.11 -3.47 -39.87
N CYS A 130 -14.56 -2.72 -38.92
CA CYS A 130 -13.16 -2.85 -38.57
C CYS A 130 -12.86 -4.25 -38.01
N VAL A 131 -11.67 -4.76 -38.26
CA VAL A 131 -11.07 -5.83 -37.43
C VAL A 131 -10.46 -5.17 -36.20
N VAL A 132 -10.79 -5.67 -35.01
CA VAL A 132 -10.27 -5.12 -33.75
C VAL A 132 -8.79 -5.44 -33.62
N SER A 133 -7.97 -4.44 -33.29
CA SER A 133 -6.53 -4.60 -33.10
C SER A 133 -6.05 -4.07 -31.75
N ALA A 134 -4.97 -4.64 -31.22
CA ALA A 134 -4.33 -4.23 -29.97
C ALA A 134 -3.00 -3.50 -30.22
N THR A 135 -3.02 -2.46 -31.06
CA THR A 135 -1.79 -1.76 -31.49
C THR A 135 -1.65 -0.36 -30.89
N ALA A 136 -2.73 0.22 -30.35
CA ALA A 136 -2.74 1.58 -29.83
C ALA A 136 -1.90 1.70 -28.55
N LYS A 137 -0.94 2.64 -28.51
CA LYS A 137 -0.07 2.85 -27.33
C LYS A 137 -0.68 3.77 -26.26
N SER A 138 -1.77 4.42 -26.60
CA SER A 138 -2.48 5.37 -25.74
C SER A 138 -3.97 5.21 -25.99
N ALA A 139 -4.77 5.38 -24.95
CA ALA A 139 -6.20 5.26 -25.05
C ALA A 139 -6.85 6.61 -25.40
N SER A 140 -7.78 6.59 -26.36
CA SER A 140 -8.61 7.72 -26.75
C SER A 140 -10.05 7.25 -26.99
N SER A 141 -10.88 8.08 -27.64
CA SER A 141 -12.25 7.68 -27.96
C SER A 141 -12.36 6.52 -28.95
N THR A 142 -11.33 6.23 -29.76
CA THR A 142 -11.31 5.08 -30.69
C THR A 142 -10.96 3.76 -30.02
N GLU A 143 -10.42 3.82 -28.80
CA GLU A 143 -10.10 2.66 -27.95
C GLU A 143 -11.21 2.38 -26.92
N THR A 144 -12.30 3.14 -26.97
CA THR A 144 -13.43 3.04 -26.06
C THR A 144 -14.55 2.17 -26.64
N PHE A 145 -14.98 1.21 -25.84
CA PHE A 145 -16.06 0.29 -26.14
C PHE A 145 -17.12 0.38 -25.05
N GLN A 146 -18.38 0.15 -25.41
CA GLN A 146 -19.46 -0.01 -24.45
C GLN A 146 -19.66 -1.50 -24.16
N ILE A 147 -19.79 -1.84 -22.88
CA ILE A 147 -20.16 -3.19 -22.41
C ILE A 147 -21.62 -3.15 -21.96
N GLU A 148 -22.43 -4.02 -22.55
CA GLU A 148 -23.77 -4.35 -22.08
C GLU A 148 -23.70 -5.74 -21.46
N ARG A 149 -24.16 -5.90 -20.21
CA ARG A 149 -24.08 -7.17 -19.46
C ARG A 149 -25.47 -7.61 -19.01
N ASN A 150 -25.77 -8.90 -19.12
CA ASN A 150 -26.99 -9.50 -18.60
C ASN A 150 -26.77 -10.12 -17.21
N ASN A 151 -27.80 -10.77 -16.65
CA ASN A 151 -27.73 -11.38 -15.32
C ASN A 151 -26.90 -12.68 -15.24
N ASP A 152 -26.48 -13.24 -16.39
CA ASP A 152 -25.72 -14.49 -16.48
C ASP A 152 -24.25 -14.24 -16.87
N ASP A 153 -23.74 -13.03 -16.63
CA ASP A 153 -22.39 -12.58 -16.99
C ASP A 153 -22.05 -12.64 -18.49
N ARG A 154 -23.08 -12.77 -19.33
CA ARG A 154 -22.94 -12.59 -20.77
C ARG A 154 -22.85 -11.12 -21.09
N VAL A 155 -21.99 -10.80 -22.03
CA VAL A 155 -21.78 -9.44 -22.51
C VAL A 155 -21.95 -9.32 -24.02
N HIS A 156 -22.44 -8.15 -24.41
CA HIS A 156 -22.28 -7.61 -25.75
C HIS A 156 -21.32 -6.43 -25.66
N ILE A 157 -20.37 -6.39 -26.58
CA ILE A 157 -19.40 -5.31 -26.68
C ILE A 157 -19.72 -4.54 -27.96
N LYS A 158 -19.83 -3.22 -27.88
CA LYS A 158 -20.03 -2.37 -29.06
C LYS A 158 -19.06 -1.21 -29.09
N THR A 159 -18.73 -0.81 -30.30
CA THR A 159 -17.96 0.41 -30.57
C THR A 159 -18.79 1.65 -30.28
N LYS A 160 -18.13 2.81 -30.19
CA LYS A 160 -18.81 4.11 -30.02
C LYS A 160 -19.76 4.47 -31.16
N SER A 161 -19.57 3.93 -32.36
CA SER A 161 -20.52 4.11 -33.49
C SER A 161 -21.79 3.26 -33.35
N GLY A 162 -21.85 2.39 -32.33
CA GLY A 162 -22.97 1.49 -32.08
C GLY A 162 -22.85 0.13 -32.77
N ALA A 163 -21.77 -0.14 -33.50
CA ALA A 163 -21.56 -1.45 -34.11
C ALA A 163 -21.12 -2.48 -33.07
N TYR A 164 -21.86 -3.58 -32.96
CA TYR A 164 -21.59 -4.70 -32.07
C TYR A 164 -20.42 -5.55 -32.62
N LEU A 165 -19.54 -5.97 -31.70
CA LEU A 165 -18.45 -6.88 -32.01
C LEU A 165 -18.99 -8.30 -32.20
N GLN A 166 -18.42 -9.06 -33.13
CA GLN A 166 -18.67 -10.48 -33.29
C GLN A 166 -17.40 -11.29 -33.51
N ALA A 167 -17.43 -12.54 -33.05
CA ALA A 167 -16.43 -13.55 -33.37
C ALA A 167 -16.81 -14.25 -34.69
N THR A 168 -15.97 -14.08 -35.72
CA THR A 168 -16.21 -14.66 -37.05
C THR A 168 -15.72 -16.11 -37.13
N ILE A 169 -16.21 -16.87 -38.11
CA ILE A 169 -15.76 -18.25 -38.36
C ILE A 169 -14.26 -18.34 -38.74
N ASP A 170 -13.67 -17.23 -39.19
CA ASP A 170 -12.24 -17.10 -39.48
C ASP A 170 -11.43 -16.73 -38.22
N ASN A 171 -12.05 -16.81 -37.04
CA ASN A 171 -11.48 -16.49 -35.73
C ASN A 171 -11.03 -15.04 -35.57
N GLN A 172 -11.71 -14.09 -36.22
CA GLN A 172 -11.47 -12.66 -36.07
C GLN A 172 -12.52 -12.02 -35.15
N LEU A 173 -12.13 -10.94 -34.46
CA LEU A 173 -13.06 -10.07 -33.74
C LEU A 173 -13.36 -8.83 -34.60
N VAL A 174 -14.59 -8.67 -35.07
CA VAL A 174 -14.96 -7.67 -36.07
C VAL A 174 -16.19 -6.87 -35.62
N ALA A 175 -16.24 -5.57 -35.93
CA ALA A 175 -17.32 -4.66 -35.52
C ALA A 175 -18.40 -4.45 -36.60
N ASP A 176 -19.08 -5.52 -37.01
CA ASP A 176 -20.11 -5.49 -38.06
C ASP A 176 -21.33 -6.39 -37.79
N TYR A 177 -21.57 -6.78 -36.53
CA TYR A 177 -22.74 -7.62 -36.25
C TYR A 177 -24.05 -6.91 -36.68
N PRO A 178 -24.94 -7.59 -37.42
CA PRO A 178 -26.12 -6.96 -37.99
C PRO A 178 -27.21 -6.71 -36.94
N GLY A 179 -27.56 -5.44 -36.74
CA GLY A 179 -28.63 -5.06 -35.83
C GLY A 179 -28.27 -5.25 -34.36
N ASN A 180 -29.29 -5.48 -33.52
CA ASN A 180 -29.10 -5.69 -32.08
C ASN A 180 -29.08 -7.20 -31.79
N PRO A 181 -28.01 -7.73 -31.19
CA PRO A 181 -27.97 -9.14 -30.80
C PRO A 181 -28.99 -9.46 -29.71
N GLY A 182 -29.54 -10.67 -29.77
CA GLY A 182 -30.21 -11.28 -28.61
C GLY A 182 -29.18 -11.82 -27.61
N TRP A 183 -29.66 -12.35 -26.48
CA TRP A 183 -28.82 -13.03 -25.48
C TRP A 183 -28.65 -14.53 -25.75
N ASP A 184 -29.06 -14.99 -26.93
CA ASP A 184 -28.85 -16.36 -27.42
C ASP A 184 -27.38 -16.61 -27.78
N ASP A 185 -27.06 -17.86 -28.11
CA ASP A 185 -25.71 -18.30 -28.46
C ASP A 185 -25.31 -17.86 -29.88
N ASN A 186 -25.22 -16.54 -30.08
CA ASN A 186 -24.90 -15.90 -31.34
C ASN A 186 -23.44 -15.40 -31.39
N ALA A 187 -23.03 -14.89 -32.55
CA ALA A 187 -21.64 -14.49 -32.80
C ALA A 187 -21.18 -13.25 -32.00
N SER A 188 -22.11 -12.44 -31.50
CA SER A 188 -21.84 -11.22 -30.73
C SER A 188 -21.91 -11.41 -29.21
N THR A 189 -22.38 -12.58 -28.75
CA THR A 189 -22.47 -12.91 -27.32
C THR A 189 -21.15 -13.51 -26.82
N PHE A 190 -20.65 -12.99 -25.70
CA PHE A 190 -19.46 -13.50 -25.01
C PHE A 190 -19.75 -13.77 -23.54
N ASP A 191 -19.21 -14.84 -22.97
CA ASP A 191 -19.13 -15.01 -21.53
C ASP A 191 -17.94 -14.18 -21.03
N MET A 192 -18.17 -13.27 -20.08
CA MET A 192 -17.12 -12.47 -19.44
C MET A 192 -16.80 -13.04 -18.06
N SER A 193 -15.52 -13.27 -17.79
CA SER A 193 -15.06 -13.71 -16.47
C SER A 193 -14.10 -12.71 -15.86
N ILE A 194 -14.34 -12.35 -14.60
CA ILE A 194 -13.41 -11.54 -13.80
C ILE A 194 -12.25 -12.43 -13.35
N VAL A 195 -11.03 -12.09 -13.77
CA VAL A 195 -9.78 -12.78 -13.41
C VAL A 195 -9.21 -12.23 -12.11
N ALA A 196 -9.21 -10.90 -11.97
CA ALA A 196 -8.75 -10.22 -10.77
C ALA A 196 -9.48 -8.88 -10.62
N ASN A 197 -9.83 -8.52 -9.38
CA ASN A 197 -10.42 -7.24 -9.03
C ASN A 197 -9.88 -6.79 -7.67
N ASN A 198 -8.58 -6.52 -7.62
CA ASN A 198 -7.87 -6.35 -6.36
C ASN A 198 -7.59 -4.88 -6.03
N LEU A 199 -7.73 -3.98 -7.00
CA LEU A 199 -7.45 -2.56 -6.80
C LEU A 199 -8.68 -1.83 -6.28
N HIS A 200 -8.65 -1.48 -5.00
CA HIS A 200 -9.70 -0.69 -4.35
C HIS A 200 -9.05 0.46 -3.58
N GLY A 201 -8.51 1.45 -4.28
CA GLY A 201 -7.88 2.64 -3.68
C GLY A 201 -8.61 3.94 -4.03
N ASP A 202 -7.98 5.09 -3.72
CA ASP A 202 -8.52 6.41 -4.07
C ASP A 202 -8.83 6.56 -5.56
N TYR A 203 -8.01 5.97 -6.44
CA TYR A 203 -8.23 6.06 -7.89
C TYR A 203 -9.55 5.39 -8.28
N GLN A 204 -9.76 4.14 -7.88
CA GLN A 204 -10.96 3.38 -8.23
C GLN A 204 -12.21 3.96 -7.56
N LEU A 205 -12.12 4.45 -6.32
CA LEU A 205 -13.25 5.10 -5.67
C LEU A 205 -13.63 6.41 -6.38
N GLY A 206 -12.64 7.26 -6.67
CA GLY A 206 -12.84 8.54 -7.33
C GLY A 206 -13.44 8.39 -8.74
N ASN A 207 -12.91 7.46 -9.54
CA ASN A 207 -13.42 7.22 -10.88
C ASN A 207 -14.75 6.45 -10.89
N GLY A 208 -14.88 5.43 -10.03
CA GLY A 208 -16.06 4.57 -9.96
C GLY A 208 -17.35 5.30 -9.61
N TYR A 209 -17.32 6.15 -8.58
CA TYR A 209 -18.46 7.00 -8.21
C TYR A 209 -18.61 8.25 -9.10
N GLY A 210 -17.51 8.70 -9.70
CA GLY A 210 -17.40 10.05 -10.25
C GLY A 210 -17.30 11.13 -9.16
N HIS A 211 -16.85 12.31 -9.58
CA HIS A 211 -16.38 13.37 -8.67
C HIS A 211 -17.35 13.73 -7.54
N ASN A 212 -18.61 14.08 -7.87
CA ASN A 212 -19.57 14.58 -6.88
C ASN A 212 -19.89 13.53 -5.82
N LYS A 213 -20.12 12.28 -6.22
CA LYS A 213 -20.49 11.23 -5.28
C LYS A 213 -19.28 10.76 -4.46
N ALA A 214 -18.11 10.63 -5.09
CA ALA A 214 -16.86 10.35 -4.39
C ALA A 214 -16.56 11.41 -3.32
N LYS A 215 -16.81 12.69 -3.62
CA LYS A 215 -16.70 13.79 -2.65
C LYS A 215 -17.58 13.61 -1.42
N GLU A 216 -18.87 13.31 -1.59
CA GLU A 216 -19.76 13.05 -0.46
C GLU A 216 -19.29 11.87 0.41
N VAL A 217 -18.81 10.80 -0.22
CA VAL A 217 -18.33 9.59 0.47
C VAL A 217 -17.07 9.90 1.27
N LEU A 218 -16.07 10.54 0.63
CA LEU A 218 -14.79 10.86 1.25
C LEU A 218 -14.88 11.95 2.31
N GLU A 219 -15.73 12.97 2.14
CA GLU A 219 -15.97 13.98 3.17
C GLU A 219 -16.53 13.34 4.44
N ARG A 220 -17.51 12.44 4.30
CA ARG A 220 -18.04 11.68 5.44
C ARG A 220 -16.96 10.83 6.07
N HIS A 221 -16.30 9.97 5.28
CA HIS A 221 -15.26 9.06 5.76
C HIS A 221 -14.17 9.78 6.54
N ARG A 222 -13.58 10.84 5.96
CA ARG A 222 -12.50 11.60 6.61
C ARG A 222 -12.95 12.29 7.90
N SER A 223 -14.24 12.62 8.03
CA SER A 223 -14.78 13.28 9.23
C SER A 223 -15.22 12.34 10.35
N THR A 224 -15.40 11.04 10.06
CA THR A 224 -15.95 10.07 11.04
C THR A 224 -15.07 8.85 11.28
N PHE A 225 -14.11 8.56 10.40
CA PHE A 225 -13.25 7.39 10.54
C PHE A 225 -12.16 7.62 11.59
N ILE A 226 -11.52 8.78 11.57
CA ILE A 226 -10.57 9.24 12.59
C ILE A 226 -11.03 10.58 13.15
N ASP A 227 -11.08 10.70 14.48
CA ASP A 227 -11.44 11.93 15.18
C ASP A 227 -10.54 12.21 16.42
N ALA A 228 -10.85 13.23 17.20
CA ALA A 228 -10.07 13.60 18.38
C ALA A 228 -10.09 12.53 19.49
N GLY A 229 -11.17 11.75 19.61
CA GLY A 229 -11.28 10.67 20.59
C GLY A 229 -10.32 9.53 20.32
N ASP A 230 -9.95 9.32 19.06
CA ASP A 230 -8.90 8.37 18.67
C ASP A 230 -7.53 8.77 19.19
N PHE A 231 -7.19 10.07 19.14
CA PHE A 231 -5.93 10.57 19.72
C PHE A 231 -5.93 10.48 21.24
N GLU A 232 -7.07 10.70 21.90
CA GLU A 232 -7.21 10.45 23.33
C GLU A 232 -6.96 8.96 23.66
N PHE A 233 -7.59 8.06 22.89
CA PHE A 233 -7.43 6.62 23.06
C PHE A 233 -5.96 6.21 22.93
N LEU A 234 -5.27 6.68 21.87
CA LEU A 234 -3.85 6.41 21.64
C LEU A 234 -2.99 6.90 22.80
N HIS A 235 -3.17 8.16 23.22
CA HIS A 235 -2.43 8.75 24.34
C HIS A 235 -2.60 7.94 25.64
N ARG A 236 -3.84 7.57 25.98
CA ARG A 236 -4.16 6.79 27.19
C ARG A 236 -3.57 5.38 27.18
N ASN A 237 -3.24 4.85 26.02
CA ASN A 237 -2.59 3.54 25.87
C ASN A 237 -1.07 3.66 25.66
N GLY A 238 -0.48 4.83 25.88
CA GLY A 238 0.97 5.04 25.82
C GLY A 238 1.55 5.10 24.41
N ILE A 239 0.71 5.33 23.40
CA ILE A 239 1.15 5.66 22.04
C ILE A 239 1.55 7.13 22.00
N ASN A 240 2.74 7.40 21.47
CA ASN A 240 3.34 8.74 21.45
C ASN A 240 3.45 9.34 20.05
N THR A 241 3.19 8.55 19.01
CA THR A 241 3.35 8.96 17.61
C THR A 241 2.24 8.36 16.74
N VAL A 242 1.80 9.11 15.74
CA VAL A 242 1.00 8.59 14.62
C VAL A 242 1.76 8.75 13.31
N ARG A 243 1.73 7.73 12.46
CA ARG A 243 2.18 7.79 11.07
C ARG A 243 0.95 7.98 10.17
N ILE A 244 0.97 9.02 9.34
CA ILE A 244 -0.21 9.47 8.59
C ILE A 244 0.08 9.36 7.09
N PRO A 245 -0.41 8.29 6.43
CA PRO A 245 -0.38 8.15 4.99
C PRO A 245 -1.06 9.32 4.27
N VAL A 246 -0.39 9.94 3.29
CA VAL A 246 -0.98 10.97 2.42
C VAL A 246 -0.66 10.69 0.96
N GLY A 247 -1.63 10.98 0.09
CA GLY A 247 -1.43 10.89 -1.35
C GLY A 247 -0.93 12.20 -1.94
N TRP A 248 -0.16 12.11 -3.03
CA TRP A 248 0.45 13.26 -3.72
C TRP A 248 -0.53 14.38 -4.08
N TRP A 249 -1.80 14.03 -4.30
CA TRP A 249 -2.87 14.97 -4.64
C TRP A 249 -3.14 15.99 -3.52
N ILE A 250 -2.70 15.74 -2.28
CA ILE A 250 -2.86 16.65 -1.14
C ILE A 250 -2.26 18.05 -1.39
N ALA A 251 -1.18 18.15 -2.18
CA ALA A 251 -0.54 19.43 -2.49
C ALA A 251 -1.38 20.33 -3.42
N TYR A 252 -2.45 19.78 -3.99
CA TYR A 252 -3.33 20.46 -4.94
C TYR A 252 -4.73 20.74 -4.35
N ASP A 253 -4.90 20.55 -3.05
CA ASP A 253 -6.14 20.86 -2.36
C ASP A 253 -6.53 22.35 -2.51
N PRO A 254 -7.83 22.67 -2.63
CA PRO A 254 -8.98 21.76 -2.55
C PRO A 254 -9.38 21.11 -3.89
N ASN A 255 -8.65 21.36 -4.97
CA ASN A 255 -9.01 20.93 -6.33
C ASN A 255 -7.90 20.08 -6.96
N PRO A 256 -7.65 18.87 -6.43
CA PRO A 256 -6.65 17.99 -7.00
C PRO A 256 -7.01 17.53 -8.42
N PRO A 257 -6.02 17.04 -9.19
CA PRO A 257 -6.29 16.43 -10.49
C PRO A 257 -7.23 15.24 -10.37
N ALA A 258 -8.13 15.10 -11.35
CA ALA A 258 -9.03 13.95 -11.41
C ALA A 258 -8.25 12.61 -11.56
N PRO A 259 -8.75 11.49 -11.02
CA PRO A 259 -10.04 11.34 -10.32
C PRO A 259 -9.97 11.63 -8.81
N PHE A 260 -8.84 12.12 -8.30
CA PHE A 260 -8.64 12.36 -6.87
C PHE A 260 -9.57 13.45 -6.34
N ILE A 261 -9.89 13.36 -5.05
CA ILE A 261 -10.89 14.19 -4.38
C ILE A 261 -10.24 14.93 -3.21
N GLY A 262 -10.37 16.25 -3.22
CA GLY A 262 -9.72 17.11 -2.25
C GLY A 262 -10.35 17.06 -0.85
N GLY A 263 -9.70 17.74 0.10
CA GLY A 263 -10.12 17.80 1.51
C GLY A 263 -9.19 17.02 2.46
N THR A 264 -8.15 16.38 1.92
CA THR A 264 -7.14 15.66 2.70
C THR A 264 -6.31 16.61 3.56
N LEU A 265 -5.96 17.80 3.04
CA LEU A 265 -5.13 18.79 3.74
C LEU A 265 -5.81 19.30 5.03
N LYS A 266 -7.11 19.58 4.96
CA LYS A 266 -7.90 19.99 6.13
C LYS A 266 -7.93 18.90 7.20
N ALA A 267 -8.07 17.64 6.79
CA ALA A 267 -8.06 16.51 7.72
C ALA A 267 -6.68 16.32 8.36
N LEU A 268 -5.60 16.49 7.59
CA LEU A 268 -4.23 16.48 8.12
C LEU A 268 -4.01 17.61 9.14
N ASP A 269 -4.46 18.84 8.86
CA ASP A 269 -4.38 19.96 9.81
C ASP A 269 -5.10 19.66 11.14
N ASN A 270 -6.25 18.98 11.07
CA ASN A 270 -6.97 18.52 12.26
C ASN A 270 -6.16 17.49 13.05
N ALA A 271 -5.56 16.50 12.37
CA ALA A 271 -4.69 15.50 13.03
C ALA A 271 -3.52 16.16 13.76
N PHE A 272 -2.85 17.13 13.14
CA PHE A 272 -1.78 17.88 13.80
C PHE A 272 -2.26 18.64 15.05
N SER A 273 -3.48 19.20 14.99
CA SER A 273 -4.10 19.87 16.13
C SER A 273 -4.42 18.91 17.27
N TRP A 274 -4.99 17.73 16.97
CA TRP A 274 -5.29 16.69 17.95
C TRP A 274 -4.00 16.10 18.54
N ALA A 275 -3.02 15.82 17.69
CA ALA A 275 -1.71 15.33 18.09
C ALA A 275 -1.06 16.27 19.10
N HIS A 276 -1.04 17.58 18.83
CA HIS A 276 -0.53 18.56 19.77
C HIS A 276 -1.29 18.56 21.11
N ALA A 277 -2.63 18.50 21.08
CA ALA A 277 -3.45 18.50 22.28
C ALA A 277 -3.20 17.27 23.19
N TYR A 278 -2.93 16.11 22.59
CA TYR A 278 -2.69 14.85 23.30
C TYR A 278 -1.21 14.47 23.40
N LYS A 279 -0.29 15.41 23.14
CA LYS A 279 1.16 15.19 23.18
C LYS A 279 1.65 14.02 22.31
N ILE A 280 0.94 13.76 21.22
CA ILE A 280 1.31 12.81 20.18
C ILE A 280 2.08 13.56 19.09
N LYS A 281 3.07 12.90 18.51
CA LYS A 281 3.78 13.38 17.34
C LYS A 281 3.23 12.81 16.04
N CYS A 282 3.49 13.49 14.93
CA CYS A 282 3.09 13.09 13.60
C CYS A 282 4.32 12.82 12.74
N ILE A 283 4.30 11.65 12.09
CA ILE A 283 5.09 11.36 10.90
C ILE A 283 4.14 11.51 9.71
N ILE A 284 4.46 12.40 8.77
CA ILE A 284 3.73 12.49 7.50
C ILE A 284 4.39 11.52 6.52
N ASP A 285 3.62 10.63 5.91
CA ASP A 285 4.14 9.65 4.97
C ASP A 285 3.57 9.86 3.57
N LEU A 286 4.43 10.12 2.57
CA LEU A 286 4.01 10.14 1.17
C LEU A 286 3.74 8.71 0.69
N HIS A 287 2.52 8.25 0.97
CA HIS A 287 2.10 6.88 0.81
C HIS A 287 1.74 6.51 -0.65
N ALA A 288 1.20 7.49 -1.40
CA ALA A 288 0.87 7.33 -2.80
C ALA A 288 1.52 8.43 -3.64
N ALA A 289 2.43 8.05 -4.53
CA ALA A 289 3.13 8.96 -5.44
C ALA A 289 2.51 8.97 -6.86
N PRO A 290 2.72 10.04 -7.66
CA PRO A 290 2.21 10.11 -9.02
C PRO A 290 2.69 8.93 -9.87
N GLY A 291 1.76 8.29 -10.56
CA GLY A 291 2.03 7.10 -11.37
C GLY A 291 2.22 5.81 -10.56
N SER A 292 2.10 5.84 -9.23
CA SER A 292 2.33 4.71 -8.32
C SER A 292 3.77 4.16 -8.34
N GLN A 293 4.33 4.01 -7.15
CA GLN A 293 5.67 3.47 -6.91
C GLN A 293 5.70 1.94 -6.76
N ASN A 294 4.56 1.28 -6.65
CA ASN A 294 4.50 -0.17 -6.42
C ASN A 294 3.36 -0.94 -7.09
N GLY A 295 2.45 -0.27 -7.78
CA GLY A 295 1.37 -0.89 -8.55
C GLY A 295 0.16 -1.31 -7.70
N MET A 296 0.15 -1.01 -6.40
CA MET A 296 -0.91 -1.45 -5.50
C MET A 296 -1.97 -0.35 -5.27
N GLU A 297 -3.08 -0.72 -4.65
CA GLU A 297 -4.19 0.18 -4.33
C GLU A 297 -3.80 1.28 -3.34
N HIS A 298 -2.94 0.95 -2.37
CA HIS A 298 -2.48 1.89 -1.36
C HIS A 298 -1.48 2.92 -1.91
N SER A 299 -0.91 2.71 -3.11
CA SER A 299 -0.19 3.74 -3.86
C SER A 299 -1.04 4.40 -4.96
N ALA A 300 -2.36 4.17 -4.92
CA ALA A 300 -3.35 4.65 -5.87
C ALA A 300 -3.03 4.30 -7.34
N SER A 301 -2.48 3.11 -7.58
CA SER A 301 -2.30 2.63 -8.95
C SER A 301 -3.65 2.54 -9.66
N ARG A 302 -3.68 3.00 -10.92
CA ARG A 302 -4.86 2.90 -11.76
C ARG A 302 -5.17 1.45 -12.12
N ASP A 303 -4.15 0.71 -12.54
CA ASP A 303 -4.33 -0.57 -13.24
C ASP A 303 -3.28 -1.64 -12.89
N GLY A 304 -2.53 -1.44 -11.82
CA GLY A 304 -1.47 -2.36 -11.39
C GLY A 304 -0.08 -1.96 -11.89
N THR A 305 0.02 -0.93 -12.73
CA THR A 305 1.31 -0.47 -13.25
C THR A 305 2.07 0.42 -12.27
N VAL A 306 3.40 0.39 -12.40
CA VAL A 306 4.35 1.28 -11.74
C VAL A 306 4.85 2.30 -12.76
N GLY A 307 4.46 3.56 -12.58
CA GLY A 307 4.80 4.69 -13.45
C GLY A 307 5.57 5.81 -12.74
N TRP A 308 5.94 5.63 -11.47
CA TRP A 308 6.60 6.67 -10.68
C TRP A 308 8.01 7.04 -11.17
N THR A 309 8.72 6.16 -11.87
CA THR A 309 10.13 6.35 -12.26
C THR A 309 10.37 7.42 -13.33
N THR A 310 9.31 8.06 -13.85
CA THR A 310 9.43 9.16 -14.80
C THR A 310 9.95 10.43 -14.11
N SER A 311 10.69 11.26 -14.85
CA SER A 311 11.19 12.54 -14.32
C SER A 311 10.07 13.48 -13.85
N GLU A 312 8.90 13.44 -14.51
CA GLU A 312 7.71 14.19 -14.14
C GLU A 312 7.16 13.73 -12.79
N SER A 313 6.90 12.43 -12.63
CA SER A 313 6.40 11.84 -11.38
C SER A 313 7.36 12.10 -10.21
N VAL A 314 8.66 11.90 -10.40
CA VAL A 314 9.69 12.15 -9.37
C VAL A 314 9.71 13.64 -8.97
N SER A 315 9.67 14.56 -9.95
CA SER A 315 9.65 16.00 -9.67
C SER A 315 8.38 16.42 -8.93
N GLN A 316 7.25 15.83 -9.30
CA GLN A 316 5.98 16.08 -8.65
C GLN A 316 5.95 15.54 -7.21
N SER A 317 6.53 14.36 -6.95
CA SER A 317 6.74 13.87 -5.58
C SER A 317 7.58 14.83 -4.75
N LEU A 318 8.71 15.32 -5.28
CA LEU A 318 9.56 16.29 -4.57
C LEU A 318 8.83 17.60 -4.28
N HIS A 319 7.96 18.05 -5.20
CA HIS A 319 7.09 19.21 -4.96
C HIS A 319 6.14 19.00 -3.78
N VAL A 320 5.55 17.80 -3.66
CA VAL A 320 4.69 17.45 -2.53
C VAL A 320 5.48 17.44 -1.21
N ILE A 321 6.71 16.92 -1.21
CA ILE A 321 7.59 16.97 -0.03
C ILE A 321 7.90 18.41 0.37
N ASP A 322 8.25 19.30 -0.57
CA ASP A 322 8.50 20.72 -0.30
C ASP A 322 7.27 21.42 0.28
N PHE A 323 6.09 21.11 -0.26
CA PHE A 323 4.81 21.62 0.22
C PHE A 323 4.53 21.20 1.67
N LEU A 324 4.63 19.91 1.97
CA LEU A 324 4.36 19.36 3.31
C LEU A 324 5.39 19.84 4.34
N ALA A 325 6.68 19.82 3.97
CA ALA A 325 7.76 20.29 4.83
C ALA A 325 7.59 21.78 5.14
N SER A 326 7.32 22.62 4.14
CA SER A 326 7.12 24.05 4.34
C SER A 326 5.93 24.35 5.27
N ARG A 327 4.83 23.62 5.12
CA ARG A 327 3.61 23.83 5.91
C ARG A 327 3.78 23.47 7.38
N TYR A 328 4.37 22.30 7.66
CA TYR A 328 4.39 21.72 9.00
C TYR A 328 5.70 21.91 9.75
N ALA A 329 6.76 22.43 9.12
CA ALA A 329 8.11 22.56 9.72
C ALA A 329 8.13 23.18 11.12
N ASN A 330 7.27 24.17 11.38
CA ASN A 330 7.20 24.88 12.66
C ASN A 330 6.12 24.31 13.61
N HIS A 331 5.40 23.28 13.21
CA HIS A 331 4.34 22.71 14.04
C HIS A 331 4.96 21.81 15.12
N PRO A 332 4.64 22.02 16.42
CA PRO A 332 5.28 21.29 17.53
C PRO A 332 5.02 19.78 17.52
N ALA A 333 3.97 19.35 16.84
CA ALA A 333 3.65 17.92 16.66
C ALA A 333 4.43 17.25 15.52
N LEU A 334 5.11 17.98 14.62
CA LEU A 334 5.89 17.33 13.56
C LEU A 334 7.10 16.59 14.17
N LEU A 335 7.21 15.29 13.88
CA LEU A 335 8.39 14.49 14.20
C LEU A 335 9.19 14.17 12.94
N GLY A 336 8.53 13.78 11.86
CA GLY A 336 9.25 13.44 10.63
C GLY A 336 8.38 13.45 9.38
N ILE A 337 9.06 13.32 8.25
CA ILE A 337 8.48 13.20 6.92
C ILE A 337 9.11 12.01 6.24
N GLU A 338 8.28 11.04 5.89
CA GLU A 338 8.68 9.91 5.05
C GLU A 338 8.49 10.25 3.58
N LEU A 339 9.58 10.06 2.83
CA LEU A 339 9.69 10.58 1.48
C LEU A 339 8.91 9.75 0.46
N LEU A 340 8.79 8.44 0.67
CA LEU A 340 8.05 7.55 -0.23
C LEU A 340 7.84 6.20 0.45
N ASN A 341 6.58 5.78 0.56
CA ASN A 341 6.22 4.47 1.08
C ASN A 341 6.49 3.36 0.05
N GLU A 342 7.10 2.25 0.49
CA GLU A 342 7.18 0.96 -0.21
C GLU A 342 7.40 1.01 -1.75
N PRO A 343 8.47 1.65 -2.26
CA PRO A 343 8.82 1.53 -3.68
C PRO A 343 9.07 0.07 -4.09
N SER A 344 8.57 -0.37 -5.25
CA SER A 344 8.76 -1.76 -5.70
C SER A 344 10.21 -2.06 -6.08
N ALA A 345 10.82 -3.09 -5.48
CA ALA A 345 12.17 -3.53 -5.83
C ALA A 345 12.30 -3.99 -7.30
N ALA A 346 11.21 -4.51 -7.87
CA ALA A 346 11.18 -5.01 -9.24
C ALA A 346 11.09 -3.90 -10.30
N SER A 347 10.47 -2.76 -9.95
CA SER A 347 10.12 -1.71 -10.92
C SER A 347 10.80 -0.37 -10.67
N VAL A 348 11.25 -0.12 -9.43
CA VAL A 348 11.91 1.13 -9.02
C VAL A 348 13.40 0.86 -8.81
N PRO A 349 14.27 1.32 -9.72
CA PRO A 349 15.70 1.11 -9.62
C PRO A 349 16.35 2.14 -8.66
N LEU A 350 17.47 1.74 -8.04
CA LEU A 350 18.18 2.57 -7.06
C LEU A 350 18.79 3.84 -7.66
N ASP A 351 19.14 3.83 -8.95
CA ASP A 351 19.68 5.00 -9.66
C ASP A 351 18.63 6.12 -9.86
N VAL A 352 17.35 5.82 -9.68
CA VAL A 352 16.26 6.81 -9.59
C VAL A 352 15.91 7.10 -8.14
N LEU A 353 15.79 6.06 -7.31
CA LEU A 353 15.31 6.20 -5.93
C LEU A 353 16.28 6.95 -5.02
N VAL A 354 17.59 6.64 -5.08
CA VAL A 354 18.58 7.27 -4.21
C VAL A 354 18.71 8.78 -4.50
N PRO A 355 18.80 9.25 -5.76
CA PRO A 355 18.74 10.68 -6.05
C PRO A 355 17.45 11.35 -5.56
N TYR A 356 16.30 10.69 -5.70
CA TYR A 356 15.04 11.20 -5.14
C TYR A 356 15.14 11.39 -3.62
N TYR A 357 15.62 10.40 -2.88
CA TYR A 357 15.79 10.50 -1.43
C TYR A 357 16.78 11.58 -1.02
N LYS A 358 17.90 11.75 -1.73
CA LYS A 358 18.86 12.84 -1.47
C LYS A 358 18.21 14.21 -1.67
N HIS A 359 17.48 14.40 -2.77
CA HIS A 359 16.79 15.67 -3.02
C HIS A 359 15.68 15.94 -2.00
N GLY A 360 14.89 14.91 -1.66
CA GLY A 360 13.86 15.02 -0.62
C GLY A 360 14.44 15.36 0.75
N TYR A 361 15.57 14.76 1.12
CA TYR A 361 16.31 15.10 2.33
C TYR A 361 16.69 16.59 2.37
N GLU A 362 17.31 17.11 1.31
CA GLU A 362 17.69 18.53 1.23
C GLU A 362 16.48 19.47 1.29
N ILE A 363 15.36 19.08 0.66
CA ILE A 363 14.11 19.83 0.73
C ILE A 363 13.59 19.91 2.16
N VAL A 364 13.55 18.79 2.90
CA VAL A 364 13.12 18.81 4.30
C VAL A 364 14.07 19.66 5.15
N ARG A 365 15.39 19.53 4.95
CA ARG A 365 16.41 20.31 5.69
C ARG A 365 16.35 21.80 5.43
N LYS A 366 15.91 22.24 4.25
CA LYS A 366 15.64 23.64 3.93
C LYS A 366 14.57 24.26 4.84
N HIS A 367 13.59 23.48 5.29
CA HIS A 367 12.47 23.98 6.11
C HIS A 367 12.60 23.63 7.59
N SER A 368 13.16 22.48 7.93
CA SER A 368 13.30 22.01 9.31
C SER A 368 14.66 21.36 9.56
N PRO A 369 15.47 21.90 10.49
CA PRO A 369 16.72 21.25 10.89
C PRO A 369 16.49 20.02 11.78
N SER A 370 15.34 19.92 12.46
CA SER A 370 15.06 18.90 13.47
C SER A 370 14.20 17.74 12.97
N ALA A 371 13.26 17.97 12.05
CA ALA A 371 12.36 16.90 11.58
C ALA A 371 13.13 15.72 11.00
N TYR A 372 12.79 14.50 11.40
CA TYR A 372 13.39 13.30 10.83
C TYR A 372 12.98 13.13 9.37
N VAL A 373 13.95 12.79 8.51
CA VAL A 373 13.70 12.36 7.13
C VAL A 373 13.70 10.85 7.14
N ILE A 374 12.59 10.26 6.72
CA ILE A 374 12.40 8.81 6.73
C ILE A 374 12.41 8.32 5.27
N VAL A 375 13.15 7.25 5.00
CA VAL A 375 13.22 6.62 3.69
C VAL A 375 12.80 5.16 3.80
N CYS A 376 11.80 4.74 3.02
CA CYS A 376 11.30 3.37 3.08
C CYS A 376 12.18 2.42 2.27
N GLN A 377 12.35 1.21 2.79
CA GLN A 377 12.90 0.09 2.03
C GLN A 377 12.12 -0.15 0.73
N ARG A 378 12.78 -0.71 -0.29
CA ARG A 378 12.04 -1.26 -1.43
C ARG A 378 11.35 -2.56 -1.04
N ILE A 379 10.08 -2.72 -1.39
CA ILE A 379 9.33 -3.97 -1.14
C ILE A 379 9.62 -5.03 -2.21
N GLY A 380 9.64 -6.30 -1.81
CA GLY A 380 10.04 -7.43 -2.64
C GLY A 380 11.44 -7.93 -2.27
N ASN A 381 12.18 -8.47 -3.26
CA ASN A 381 13.50 -9.06 -3.02
C ASN A 381 14.63 -7.99 -2.99
N ALA A 382 14.56 -7.07 -2.03
CA ALA A 382 15.60 -6.07 -1.76
C ALA A 382 16.17 -6.23 -0.35
N ASN A 383 17.46 -5.95 -0.19
CA ASN A 383 18.09 -5.91 1.12
C ASN A 383 18.12 -4.45 1.61
N PRO A 384 17.49 -4.12 2.76
CA PRO A 384 17.44 -2.76 3.26
C PRO A 384 18.81 -2.08 3.47
N ILE A 385 19.89 -2.86 3.62
CA ILE A 385 21.26 -2.33 3.72
C ILE A 385 21.66 -1.47 2.50
N GLU A 386 20.99 -1.64 1.36
CA GLU A 386 21.22 -0.85 0.15
C GLU A 386 21.03 0.66 0.39
N LEU A 387 20.18 1.05 1.35
CA LEU A 387 19.94 2.46 1.71
C LEU A 387 20.93 2.99 2.76
N TYR A 388 21.53 2.12 3.57
CA TYR A 388 22.51 2.51 4.61
C TYR A 388 23.84 2.96 3.98
N GLN A 389 24.17 2.39 2.83
CA GLN A 389 25.38 2.71 2.07
C GLN A 389 25.17 3.83 1.04
N ALA A 390 23.96 4.38 0.94
CA ALA A 390 23.59 5.31 -0.12
C ALA A 390 23.98 6.78 0.15
N ASP A 391 24.45 7.10 1.36
CA ASP A 391 24.86 8.45 1.77
C ASP A 391 23.76 9.49 1.47
N ILE A 392 22.54 9.20 1.95
CA ILE A 392 21.33 9.99 1.66
C ILE A 392 21.34 11.33 2.42
N GLY A 393 21.84 11.32 3.65
CA GLY A 393 21.81 12.45 4.57
C GLY A 393 22.66 12.18 5.80
N SER A 394 23.08 13.25 6.48
CA SER A 394 24.10 13.18 7.53
C SER A 394 23.55 13.16 8.96
N HIS A 395 22.31 13.57 9.19
CA HIS A 395 21.68 13.56 10.52
C HIS A 395 20.14 13.48 10.43
N ASN A 396 19.51 13.02 11.51
CA ASN A 396 18.06 12.82 11.61
C ASN A 396 17.49 12.09 10.37
N LEU A 397 18.22 11.07 9.93
CA LEU A 397 17.85 10.19 8.83
C LEU A 397 17.46 8.83 9.42
N VAL A 398 16.36 8.29 8.90
CA VAL A 398 15.76 7.04 9.37
C VAL A 398 15.46 6.17 8.16
N VAL A 399 15.72 4.87 8.26
CA VAL A 399 15.26 3.88 7.28
C VAL A 399 14.07 3.14 7.88
N ASP A 400 12.97 3.13 7.14
CA ASP A 400 11.74 2.43 7.48
C ASP A 400 11.72 1.01 6.88
N LEU A 401 11.37 0.05 7.72
CA LEU A 401 11.24 -1.37 7.43
C LEU A 401 9.84 -1.85 7.77
N HIS A 402 9.23 -2.58 6.84
CA HIS A 402 7.90 -3.14 7.04
C HIS A 402 8.02 -4.64 7.26
N TYR A 403 7.58 -5.10 8.43
CA TYR A 403 7.70 -6.49 8.85
C TYR A 403 6.33 -7.13 9.00
N TYR A 404 6.05 -8.04 8.08
CA TYR A 404 4.88 -8.89 8.10
C TYR A 404 5.33 -10.36 8.17
N ASN A 405 4.66 -11.16 8.99
CA ASN A 405 4.70 -12.63 8.92
C ASN A 405 3.55 -13.14 8.02
N LEU A 406 3.35 -12.43 6.91
CA LEU A 406 2.31 -12.62 5.91
C LEU A 406 2.91 -12.42 4.52
N PHE A 407 2.12 -12.65 3.48
CA PHE A 407 2.43 -12.35 2.07
C PHE A 407 3.59 -13.14 1.43
N ASP A 408 4.34 -13.91 2.21
CA ASP A 408 5.31 -14.89 1.71
C ASP A 408 4.80 -16.33 1.93
N PRO A 409 4.85 -17.22 0.91
CA PRO A 409 4.51 -18.63 1.06
C PRO A 409 5.24 -19.34 2.21
N PHE A 410 6.41 -18.86 2.62
CA PHE A 410 7.16 -19.34 3.78
C PHE A 410 6.32 -19.35 5.05
N PHE A 411 5.46 -18.35 5.27
CA PHE A 411 4.67 -18.22 6.50
C PHE A 411 3.39 -19.09 6.51
N VAL A 412 2.94 -19.59 5.36
CA VAL A 412 1.63 -20.26 5.21
C VAL A 412 1.49 -21.49 6.11
N ASN A 413 2.58 -22.22 6.34
CA ASN A 413 2.56 -23.49 7.08
C ASN A 413 3.26 -23.42 8.44
N LEU A 414 3.62 -22.22 8.91
CA LEU A 414 4.29 -22.08 10.20
C LEU A 414 3.28 -22.17 11.35
N SER A 415 3.63 -22.94 12.37
CA SER A 415 2.93 -22.93 13.66
C SER A 415 3.17 -21.62 14.44
N PRO A 416 2.39 -21.34 15.49
CA PRO A 416 2.62 -20.20 16.38
C PRO A 416 4.07 -20.10 16.89
N ILE A 417 4.64 -21.22 17.36
CA ILE A 417 5.99 -21.24 17.90
C ILE A 417 7.06 -21.00 16.82
N GLU A 418 6.81 -21.46 15.59
CA GLU A 418 7.72 -21.21 14.46
C GLU A 418 7.69 -19.75 14.01
N ASN A 419 6.53 -19.11 14.04
CA ASN A 419 6.40 -17.67 13.79
C ASN A 419 7.17 -16.86 14.86
N ILE A 420 6.99 -17.19 16.13
CA ILE A 420 7.71 -16.56 17.25
C ILE A 420 9.22 -16.76 17.10
N ARG A 421 9.66 -17.98 16.80
CA ARG A 421 11.08 -18.28 16.58
C ARG A 421 11.65 -17.49 15.41
N PHE A 422 10.90 -17.34 14.31
CA PHE A 422 11.33 -16.54 13.17
C PHE A 422 11.59 -15.07 13.56
N ILE A 423 10.77 -14.49 14.44
CA ILE A 423 10.97 -13.11 14.90
C ILE A 423 12.31 -12.96 15.63
N TYR A 424 12.62 -13.82 16.60
CA TYR A 424 13.91 -13.78 17.31
C TYR A 424 15.10 -14.14 16.40
N GLU A 425 15.00 -15.20 15.60
CA GLU A 425 16.15 -15.67 14.82
C GLU A 425 16.45 -14.77 13.61
N SER A 426 15.42 -14.21 12.97
CA SER A 426 15.56 -13.44 11.74
C SER A 426 15.42 -11.94 11.96
N ARG A 427 14.29 -11.47 12.51
CA ARG A 427 13.99 -10.03 12.59
C ARG A 427 14.87 -9.31 13.60
N GLU A 428 15.08 -9.90 14.78
CA GLU A 428 15.99 -9.35 15.80
C GLU A 428 17.43 -9.25 15.27
N SER A 429 17.93 -10.34 14.67
CA SER A 429 19.24 -10.36 14.00
C SER A 429 19.38 -9.24 12.95
N GLN A 430 18.35 -9.02 12.13
CA GLN A 430 18.35 -7.96 11.12
C GLN A 430 18.37 -6.57 11.75
N ILE A 431 17.55 -6.33 12.77
CA ILE A 431 17.51 -5.04 13.49
C ILE A 431 18.87 -4.74 14.13
N HIS A 432 19.50 -5.71 14.80
CA HIS A 432 20.83 -5.53 15.38
C HIS A 432 21.88 -5.24 14.32
N ALA A 433 21.90 -6.00 13.23
CA ALA A 433 22.84 -5.77 12.14
C ALA A 433 22.72 -4.35 11.54
N LEU A 434 21.49 -3.84 11.41
CA LEU A 434 21.24 -2.48 10.90
C LEU A 434 21.61 -1.39 11.92
N ASN A 435 21.28 -1.57 13.19
CA ASN A 435 21.72 -0.67 14.26
C ASN A 435 23.26 -0.60 14.35
N ASP A 436 23.94 -1.74 14.20
CA ASP A 436 25.41 -1.85 14.28
C ASP A 436 26.13 -1.30 13.04
N ALA A 437 25.42 -1.15 11.92
CA ALA A 437 25.97 -0.63 10.66
C ALA A 437 26.36 0.86 10.74
N LYS A 438 26.05 1.56 11.85
CA LYS A 438 26.35 2.99 12.07
C LYS A 438 25.82 3.91 10.96
N GLY A 439 24.65 3.56 10.40
CA GLY A 439 23.96 4.33 9.38
C GLY A 439 22.74 5.09 9.94
N PRO A 440 21.69 5.28 9.13
CA PRO A 440 20.41 5.83 9.58
C PRO A 440 19.83 5.09 10.79
N LEU A 441 18.94 5.75 11.54
CA LEU A 441 18.15 5.08 12.57
C LEU A 441 17.20 4.06 11.94
N VAL A 442 16.86 3.01 12.67
CA VAL A 442 15.99 1.91 12.22
C VAL A 442 14.58 2.16 12.73
N PHE A 443 13.59 2.19 11.84
CA PHE A 443 12.17 2.25 12.17
C PHE A 443 11.46 1.01 11.64
N ILE A 444 10.64 0.38 12.47
CA ILE A 444 9.70 -0.66 12.02
C ILE A 444 8.34 0.01 11.80
N GLY A 445 8.19 0.73 10.70
CA GLY A 445 7.05 1.62 10.45
C GLY A 445 5.74 0.90 10.18
N GLU A 446 5.79 -0.38 9.82
CA GLU A 446 4.61 -1.22 9.68
C GLU A 446 4.84 -2.65 10.18
N TRP A 447 3.91 -3.11 11.03
CA TRP A 447 3.76 -4.48 11.50
C TRP A 447 2.34 -4.68 12.07
N VAL A 448 1.90 -5.93 12.23
CA VAL A 448 0.53 -6.28 12.66
C VAL A 448 0.52 -7.39 13.69
N ASN A 449 -0.61 -7.57 14.38
CA ASN A 449 -0.85 -8.75 15.21
C ASN A 449 -1.55 -9.89 14.44
N GLU A 450 -1.48 -9.88 13.11
CA GLU A 450 -2.07 -10.87 12.21
C GLU A 450 -0.99 -11.80 11.62
N TRP A 451 -1.37 -13.05 11.34
CA TRP A 451 -0.51 -14.10 10.80
C TRP A 451 -1.33 -15.18 10.07
N ASN A 452 -0.67 -16.09 9.35
CA ASN A 452 -1.37 -17.15 8.60
C ASN A 452 -1.88 -18.32 9.47
N VAL A 453 -1.74 -18.26 10.80
CA VAL A 453 -2.17 -19.33 11.70
C VAL A 453 -3.71 -19.35 11.81
N THR A 454 -4.33 -20.41 11.28
CA THR A 454 -5.78 -20.60 11.41
C THR A 454 -6.18 -20.93 12.86
N ASN A 455 -7.23 -20.30 13.37
CA ASN A 455 -7.79 -20.52 14.72
C ASN A 455 -6.80 -20.31 15.88
N GLY A 456 -5.86 -19.37 15.76
CA GLY A 456 -4.97 -19.00 16.85
C GLY A 456 -5.75 -18.60 18.11
N THR A 457 -5.34 -19.13 19.26
CA THR A 457 -5.91 -18.78 20.56
C THR A 457 -5.49 -17.36 20.96
N GLN A 458 -6.26 -16.73 21.84
CA GLN A 458 -5.89 -15.41 22.38
C GLN A 458 -4.50 -15.40 23.02
N ALA A 459 -4.10 -16.49 23.69
CA ALA A 459 -2.77 -16.61 24.29
C ALA A 459 -1.66 -16.64 23.22
N GLU A 460 -1.88 -17.33 22.11
CA GLU A 460 -0.91 -17.37 21.00
C GLU A 460 -0.76 -15.99 20.34
N TYR A 461 -1.85 -15.24 20.15
CA TYR A 461 -1.78 -13.85 19.69
C TYR A 461 -1.08 -12.92 20.68
N GLN A 462 -1.32 -13.09 21.99
CA GLN A 462 -0.63 -12.33 23.02
C GLN A 462 0.88 -12.63 23.01
N ASP A 463 1.26 -13.89 22.85
CA ASP A 463 2.66 -14.32 22.76
C ASP A 463 3.33 -13.75 21.51
N PHE A 464 2.66 -13.84 20.37
CA PHE A 464 3.14 -13.29 19.10
C PHE A 464 3.32 -11.77 19.14
N GLY A 465 2.28 -11.04 19.55
CA GLY A 465 2.33 -9.59 19.70
C GLY A 465 3.37 -9.13 20.71
N ARG A 466 3.53 -9.83 21.84
CA ARG A 466 4.57 -9.54 22.84
C ARG A 466 5.97 -9.73 22.28
N THR A 467 6.22 -10.82 21.57
CA THR A 467 7.53 -11.07 20.94
C THR A 467 7.85 -10.02 19.88
N GLN A 468 6.88 -9.63 19.05
CA GLN A 468 7.06 -8.53 18.09
C GLN A 468 7.40 -7.22 18.81
N LEU A 469 6.65 -6.84 19.85
CA LEU A 469 6.94 -5.63 20.62
C LEU A 469 8.34 -5.67 21.26
N GLU A 470 8.74 -6.80 21.85
CA GLU A 470 10.08 -6.97 22.44
C GLU A 470 11.19 -6.76 21.41
N VAL A 471 11.08 -7.41 20.25
CA VAL A 471 12.10 -7.36 19.21
C VAL A 471 12.09 -6.01 18.48
N TYR A 472 10.92 -5.44 18.18
CA TYR A 472 10.81 -4.18 17.45
C TYR A 472 11.16 -2.97 18.32
N ASP A 473 11.04 -3.05 19.65
CA ASP A 473 11.54 -2.03 20.58
C ASP A 473 13.08 -1.91 20.55
N ALA A 474 13.79 -2.91 20.00
CA ALA A 474 15.24 -2.84 19.75
C ALA A 474 15.60 -1.91 18.58
N ALA A 475 14.66 -1.55 17.69
CA ALA A 475 14.89 -0.60 16.62
C ALA A 475 15.31 0.76 17.21
N SER A 476 16.27 1.44 16.59
CA SER A 476 16.86 2.68 17.15
C SER A 476 15.94 3.89 17.08
N PHE A 477 14.98 3.91 16.15
CA PHE A 477 13.93 4.92 16.07
C PHE A 477 12.63 4.47 16.77
N GLY A 478 12.28 3.18 16.66
CA GLY A 478 11.08 2.60 17.27
C GLY A 478 10.23 1.83 16.26
N TRP A 479 8.91 1.77 16.49
CA TRP A 479 7.98 0.99 15.68
C TRP A 479 6.62 1.68 15.51
N SER A 480 5.85 1.31 14.49
CA SER A 480 4.47 1.77 14.29
C SER A 480 3.57 0.63 13.80
N TYR A 481 2.47 0.39 14.52
CA TYR A 481 1.53 -0.67 14.20
C TYR A 481 0.64 -0.29 13.00
N TRP A 482 0.39 -1.22 12.08
CA TRP A 482 -0.54 -1.04 10.97
C TRP A 482 -1.84 -1.81 11.26
N THR A 483 -2.98 -1.19 11.53
CA THR A 483 -3.34 0.24 11.56
C THR A 483 -4.30 0.52 12.72
N LEU A 484 -4.66 1.78 12.98
CA LEU A 484 -5.53 2.13 14.11
C LEU A 484 -6.90 1.42 14.07
N LYS A 485 -7.56 1.43 12.91
CA LYS A 485 -8.90 0.87 12.69
C LYS A 485 -8.94 0.04 11.42
N ASN A 486 -9.61 -1.10 11.46
CA ASN A 486 -9.77 -2.01 10.34
C ASN A 486 -11.02 -2.87 10.49
N ASP A 487 -11.68 -3.23 9.38
CA ASP A 487 -12.78 -4.19 9.43
C ASP A 487 -12.30 -5.64 9.72
N ARG A 488 -10.99 -5.90 9.73
CA ARG A 488 -10.35 -7.16 10.15
C ARG A 488 -9.74 -7.03 11.54
N GLU A 489 -10.15 -7.90 12.46
CA GLU A 489 -9.85 -7.83 13.90
C GLU A 489 -8.36 -7.67 14.23
N HIS A 490 -7.48 -8.54 13.71
CA HIS A 490 -6.06 -8.52 14.08
C HIS A 490 -5.20 -7.51 13.30
N TRP A 491 -5.81 -6.77 12.37
CA TRP A 491 -5.23 -5.58 11.73
C TRP A 491 -5.70 -4.28 12.42
N ASP A 492 -6.73 -4.35 13.27
CA ASP A 492 -7.29 -3.22 14.01
C ASP A 492 -6.62 -3.11 15.39
N PHE A 493 -5.77 -2.09 15.55
CA PHE A 493 -5.06 -1.84 16.80
C PHE A 493 -6.03 -1.60 17.96
N GLU A 494 -7.06 -0.77 17.77
CA GLU A 494 -8.02 -0.42 18.80
C GLU A 494 -8.78 -1.67 19.30
N TRP A 495 -9.20 -2.54 18.38
CA TRP A 495 -9.83 -3.82 18.69
C TRP A 495 -8.88 -4.74 19.45
N ASN A 496 -7.62 -4.88 19.01
CA ASN A 496 -6.64 -5.73 19.68
C ASN A 496 -6.41 -5.31 21.14
N ILE A 497 -6.31 -4.00 21.40
CA ILE A 497 -6.13 -3.46 22.75
C ILE A 497 -7.40 -3.68 23.58
N LYS A 498 -8.58 -3.33 23.07
CA LYS A 498 -9.86 -3.47 23.79
C LYS A 498 -10.20 -4.92 24.13
N ASN A 499 -9.85 -5.85 23.26
CA ASN A 499 -10.12 -7.28 23.43
C ASN A 499 -8.92 -8.05 24.00
N ASN A 500 -7.86 -7.35 24.41
CA ASN A 500 -6.69 -7.93 25.08
C ASN A 500 -5.97 -9.02 24.24
N TYR A 501 -5.91 -8.83 22.91
CA TYR A 501 -5.11 -9.66 22.00
C TYR A 501 -3.70 -9.11 21.80
N LEU A 502 -3.52 -7.80 21.96
CA LEU A 502 -2.21 -7.14 22.03
C LEU A 502 -2.07 -6.45 23.39
N GLN A 503 -0.94 -6.66 24.07
CA GLN A 503 -0.68 -6.12 25.40
C GLN A 503 0.54 -5.22 25.35
N LEU A 504 0.33 -3.91 25.42
CA LEU A 504 1.41 -2.96 25.60
C LEU A 504 1.92 -3.06 27.04
N SER A 505 3.24 -3.15 27.22
CA SER A 505 3.84 -3.13 28.54
C SER A 505 3.50 -1.80 29.23
N LYS A 506 2.80 -1.87 30.37
CA LYS A 506 2.57 -0.70 31.21
C LYS A 506 3.92 -0.27 31.75
N HIS A 507 4.41 0.90 31.36
CA HIS A 507 5.40 1.57 32.19
C HIS A 507 4.73 1.75 33.57
N SER A 508 5.32 1.13 34.58
CA SER A 508 4.95 1.37 35.97
C SER A 508 4.97 2.88 36.20
N GLU A 509 3.81 3.50 36.42
CA GLU A 509 3.77 4.86 36.91
C GLU A 509 4.65 4.91 38.18
N PRO A 510 5.56 5.89 38.31
CA PRO A 510 6.20 6.11 39.60
C PRO A 510 5.09 6.43 40.59
N ILE A 511 4.90 5.53 41.56
CA ILE A 511 4.05 5.77 42.72
C ILE A 511 4.70 6.93 43.46
N PHE A 512 4.22 8.15 43.22
CA PHE A 512 4.50 9.26 44.10
C PHE A 512 3.73 9.00 45.41
N ASN A 513 4.45 8.50 46.42
CA ASN A 513 4.01 8.49 47.81
C ASN A 513 4.01 9.91 48.39
#